data_AF-A0A7V0U3Q2-F1
#
_entry.id   AF-A0A7V0U3Q2-F1
#
_cell.length_a   1.000
_cell.length_b   1.000
_cell.length_c   1.000
_cell.angle_alpha   90.00
_cell.angle_beta   90.00
_cell.angle_gamma   90.00
#
_symmetry.space_group_name_H-M   'P 1'
#
loop_
_entity.id
_entity.type
_entity.pdbx_description
1 polymer ?
#
loop_
_entity_poly.entity_id
_entity_poly.type
_entity_poly.pdbx_seq_one_letter_code
_entity_poly.pdbx_strand_id
1 'polypeptide(L)'
;MKPKTNAGYSALPLLFLILSWVFALPGHGFGADPPAENTGRSVRYVGSESCVGCHLEEYDSFTKKSKKAHSYQKLIPLKDKLTAAEFAECCA
;
A
#
# COMPACT_ATOMS: atom_id res chain seq x y z
N MET A 1 -21.92 45.76 41.81
CA MET A 1 -21.56 44.51 42.52
C MET A 1 -21.20 43.47 41.46
N LYS A 2 -19.91 43.09 41.42
CA LYS A 2 -19.14 42.06 40.68
C LYS A 2 -19.54 41.59 39.26
N PRO A 3 -18.60 41.61 38.28
CA PRO A 3 -18.75 40.95 36.99
C PRO A 3 -18.58 39.42 37.09
N LYS A 4 -19.38 38.64 36.35
CA LYS A 4 -19.17 37.20 36.18
C LYS A 4 -18.20 36.97 35.02
N THR A 5 -16.97 36.61 35.36
CA THR A 5 -16.02 35.97 34.46
C THR A 5 -16.19 34.45 34.58
N ASN A 6 -16.39 33.77 33.46
CA ASN A 6 -16.27 32.32 33.39
C ASN A 6 -15.18 32.03 32.36
N ALA A 7 -13.95 31.94 32.89
CA ALA A 7 -12.80 31.39 32.24
C ALA A 7 -13.05 29.90 31.94
N GLY A 8 -13.32 29.59 30.67
CA GLY A 8 -13.48 28.22 30.18
C GLY A 8 -12.27 27.80 29.35
N TYR A 9 -11.09 27.78 29.94
CA TYR A 9 -9.89 27.21 29.33
C TYR A 9 -9.19 26.30 30.35
N SER A 10 -9.57 25.03 30.44
CA SER A 10 -8.91 24.07 31.36
C SER A 10 -9.18 22.60 30.98
N ALA A 11 -9.13 22.24 29.70
CA ALA A 11 -9.23 20.82 29.32
C ALA A 11 -8.44 20.41 28.07
N LEU A 12 -7.67 21.32 27.45
CA LEU A 12 -6.86 20.99 26.27
C LEU A 12 -5.42 20.48 26.50
N PRO A 13 -4.76 20.55 27.68
CA PRO A 13 -3.35 20.18 27.75
C PRO A 13 -3.10 18.68 27.92
N LEU A 14 -4.09 17.90 28.38
CA LEU A 14 -3.93 16.46 28.62
C LEU A 14 -3.98 15.62 27.33
N LEU A 15 -4.77 16.02 26.34
CA LEU A 15 -4.83 15.34 25.04
C LEU A 15 -3.51 15.48 24.25
N PHE A 16 -2.81 16.61 24.41
CA PHE A 16 -1.51 16.85 23.77
C PHE A 16 -0.37 16.01 24.36
N LEU A 17 -0.40 15.73 25.66
CA LEU A 17 0.61 14.89 26.31
C LEU A 17 0.47 13.41 25.93
N ILE A 18 -0.76 12.92 25.75
CA ILE A 18 -1.01 11.53 25.33
C ILE A 18 -0.63 11.33 23.85
N LEU A 19 -0.86 12.34 23.00
CA LEU A 19 -0.49 12.30 21.57
C LEU A 19 1.04 12.39 21.36
N SER A 20 1.74 13.10 22.24
CA SER A 20 3.21 13.20 22.25
C SER A 20 3.89 11.87 22.63
N TRP A 21 3.34 11.13 23.60
CA TRP A 21 3.91 9.86 24.06
C TRP A 21 3.80 8.72 23.04
N VAL A 22 2.76 8.74 22.18
CA VAL A 22 2.64 7.78 21.07
C VAL A 22 3.74 7.99 20.02
N PHE A 23 4.19 9.23 19.81
CA PHE A 23 5.18 9.55 18.79
C PHE A 23 6.64 9.44 19.29
N ALA A 24 6.86 9.39 20.61
CA ALA A 24 8.18 9.36 21.22
C ALA A 24 8.68 7.95 21.59
N LEU A 25 7.94 6.88 21.28
CA LEU A 25 8.42 5.51 21.46
C LEU A 25 9.37 5.12 20.32
N PRO A 26 10.68 4.92 20.58
CA PRO A 26 11.59 4.33 19.60
C PRO A 26 11.24 2.84 19.52
N GLY A 27 10.39 2.45 18.56
CA GLY A 27 10.02 1.04 18.45
C GLY A 27 8.92 0.70 17.47
N HIS A 28 8.05 1.64 17.10
CA HIS A 28 7.14 1.44 15.95
C HIS A 28 7.86 1.85 14.67
N GLY A 29 9.00 1.22 14.40
CA GLY A 29 9.39 1.04 13.01
C GLY A 29 8.24 0.28 12.36
N PHE A 30 7.67 0.82 11.28
CA PHE A 30 7.08 -0.03 10.25
C PHE A 30 8.20 -0.99 9.85
N GLY A 31 8.28 -2.13 10.54
CA GLY A 31 9.17 -3.21 10.18
C GLY A 31 8.80 -3.54 8.76
N ALA A 32 9.69 -3.23 7.83
CA ALA A 32 9.71 -3.94 6.57
C ALA A 32 9.83 -5.40 6.97
N ASP A 33 8.71 -6.13 6.94
CA ASP A 33 8.78 -7.58 6.90
C ASP A 33 9.84 -7.92 5.85
N PRO A 34 10.84 -8.76 6.17
CA PRO A 34 11.80 -9.17 5.17
C PRO A 34 10.98 -9.68 3.97
N PRO A 35 11.27 -9.24 2.73
CA PRO A 35 10.50 -9.69 1.59
C PRO A 35 10.51 -11.21 1.63
N ALA A 36 9.32 -11.83 1.59
CA ALA A 36 9.21 -13.28 1.56
C ALA A 36 10.08 -13.79 0.40
N GLU A 37 11.27 -14.29 0.74
CA GLU A 37 12.23 -14.78 -0.25
C GLU A 37 11.66 -16.10 -0.75
N ASN A 38 11.19 -16.12 -2.00
CA ASN A 38 10.85 -17.36 -2.66
C ASN A 38 12.15 -18.14 -2.87
N THR A 39 12.54 -18.96 -1.88
CA THR A 39 13.75 -19.80 -1.88
C THR A 39 13.68 -21.00 -2.83
N GLY A 40 12.71 -20.99 -3.76
CA GLY A 40 12.61 -21.99 -4.80
C GLY A 40 13.87 -21.97 -5.66
N ARG A 41 14.53 -23.14 -5.78
CA ARG A 41 15.74 -23.36 -6.61
C ARG A 41 15.60 -22.83 -8.06
N SER A 42 14.37 -22.63 -8.51
CA SER A 42 14.01 -21.89 -9.72
C SER A 42 12.64 -21.23 -9.52
N VAL A 43 12.61 -19.93 -9.23
CA VAL A 43 11.35 -19.16 -9.23
C VAL A 43 11.06 -18.73 -10.66
N ARG A 44 10.04 -19.33 -11.27
CA ARG A 44 9.53 -18.88 -12.58
C ARG A 44 8.20 -18.18 -12.38
N TYR A 45 8.04 -17.05 -13.05
CA TYR A 45 6.74 -16.39 -13.15
C TYR A 45 5.82 -17.25 -14.03
N VAL A 46 4.64 -17.61 -13.51
CA VAL A 46 3.67 -18.49 -14.19
C VAL A 46 2.34 -17.80 -14.54
N GLY A 47 2.24 -16.50 -14.29
CA GLY A 47 0.98 -15.76 -14.41
C GLY A 47 -0.01 -16.06 -13.28
N SER A 48 -0.84 -15.08 -12.94
CA SER A 48 -1.84 -15.25 -11.87
C SER A 48 -2.96 -16.24 -12.24
N GLU A 49 -3.21 -16.42 -13.54
CA GLU A 49 -4.22 -17.37 -14.06
C GLU A 49 -3.91 -18.82 -13.71
N SER A 50 -2.64 -19.19 -13.63
CA SER A 50 -2.21 -20.54 -13.21
C SER A 50 -2.61 -20.86 -11.76
N CYS A 51 -2.87 -19.84 -10.94
CA CYS A 51 -3.18 -20.01 -9.53
C CYS A 51 -4.67 -20.25 -9.25
N VAL A 52 -5.59 -19.88 -10.17
CA VAL A 52 -7.04 -19.90 -9.92
C VAL A 52 -7.59 -21.31 -9.66
N GLY A 53 -6.92 -22.34 -10.17
CA GLY A 53 -7.31 -23.74 -9.96
C GLY A 53 -7.23 -24.18 -8.49
N CYS A 54 -6.36 -23.56 -7.70
CA CYS A 54 -6.19 -23.88 -6.28
C CYS A 54 -6.54 -22.70 -5.34
N HIS A 55 -6.50 -21.46 -5.83
CA HIS A 55 -6.66 -20.23 -5.03
C HIS A 55 -7.72 -19.30 -5.62
N LEU A 56 -8.99 -19.73 -5.59
CA LEU A 56 -10.08 -18.99 -6.22
C LEU A 56 -10.37 -17.65 -5.52
N GLU A 57 -10.45 -17.65 -4.18
CA GLU A 57 -10.81 -16.46 -3.41
C GLU A 57 -9.73 -15.38 -3.48
N GLU A 58 -8.46 -15.76 -3.39
CA GLU A 58 -7.32 -14.86 -3.51
C GLU A 58 -7.20 -14.34 -4.94
N TYR A 59 -7.43 -15.20 -5.94
CA TYR A 59 -7.45 -14.79 -7.34
C TYR A 59 -8.57 -13.76 -7.60
N ASP A 60 -9.78 -14.01 -7.10
CA ASP A 60 -10.92 -13.10 -7.26
C ASP A 60 -10.66 -11.74 -6.57
N SER A 61 -10.17 -11.76 -5.33
CA SER A 61 -9.81 -10.55 -4.60
C SER A 61 -8.68 -9.78 -5.30
N PHE A 62 -7.63 -10.49 -5.74
CA PHE A 62 -6.50 -9.89 -6.45
C PHE A 62 -6.93 -9.24 -7.76
N THR A 63 -7.68 -9.97 -8.61
CA THR A 63 -8.12 -9.47 -9.91
C THR A 63 -9.12 -8.32 -9.82
N LYS A 64 -9.91 -8.23 -8.75
CA LYS A 64 -10.88 -7.13 -8.56
C LYS A 64 -10.30 -5.88 -7.90
N LYS A 65 -9.35 -6.03 -6.98
CA LYS A 65 -8.93 -4.93 -6.08
C LYS A 65 -7.50 -4.47 -6.30
N SER A 66 -6.64 -5.32 -6.87
CA SER A 66 -5.21 -5.03 -6.92
C SER A 66 -4.88 -4.02 -8.02
N LYS A 67 -4.20 -2.94 -7.65
CA LYS A 67 -3.59 -2.00 -8.62
C LYS A 67 -2.61 -2.73 -9.55
N LYS A 68 -1.96 -3.79 -9.07
CA LYS A 68 -1.00 -4.58 -9.87
C LYS A 68 -1.71 -5.40 -10.95
N ALA A 69 -2.87 -5.98 -10.65
CA ALA A 69 -3.66 -6.76 -11.62
C ALA A 69 -4.08 -5.91 -12.84
N HIS A 70 -4.27 -4.60 -12.64
CA HIS A 70 -4.68 -3.67 -13.70
C HIS A 70 -3.54 -2.80 -14.27
N SER A 71 -2.30 -2.97 -13.79
CA SER A 71 -1.17 -2.10 -14.16
C SER A 71 -0.95 -2.05 -15.67
N TYR A 72 -1.07 -3.20 -16.34
CA TYR A 72 -0.89 -3.32 -17.79
C TYR A 72 -1.91 -2.50 -18.60
N GLN A 73 -3.13 -2.32 -18.09
CA GLN A 73 -4.17 -1.56 -18.79
C GLN A 73 -3.75 -0.10 -19.04
N LYS A 74 -2.85 0.45 -18.21
CA LYS A 74 -2.30 1.80 -18.37
C LYS A 74 -1.26 1.88 -19.49
N LEU A 75 -0.69 0.76 -19.92
CA LEU A 75 0.27 0.69 -21.03
C LEU A 75 -0.43 0.61 -22.39
N ILE A 76 -1.65 0.08 -22.45
CA ILE A 76 -2.44 -0.01 -23.69
C ILE A 76 -2.59 1.33 -24.42
N PRO A 77 -2.97 2.46 -23.77
CA PRO A 77 -3.07 3.75 -24.46
C PRO A 77 -1.70 4.36 -24.83
N LEU A 78 -0.60 3.88 -24.24
CA LEU A 78 0.75 4.34 -24.57
C LEU A 78 1.29 3.69 -25.85
N LYS A 79 0.72 2.55 -26.28
CA LYS A 79 1.14 1.83 -27.49
C LYS A 79 1.16 2.71 -28.75
N ASP A 80 0.23 3.67 -28.83
CA ASP A 80 0.08 4.54 -30.01
C ASP A 80 1.07 5.71 -29.98
N LYS A 81 1.79 5.90 -28.86
CA LYS A 81 2.73 6.99 -28.61
C LYS A 81 4.17 6.52 -28.42
N LEU A 82 4.39 5.21 -28.27
CA LEU A 82 5.71 4.60 -28.17
C LEU A 82 6.07 3.94 -29.50
N THR A 83 7.36 3.95 -29.83
CA THR A 83 7.87 3.09 -30.89
C THR A 83 7.73 1.62 -30.49
N ALA A 84 7.67 0.72 -31.47
CA ALA A 84 7.58 -0.72 -31.21
C ALA A 84 8.76 -1.23 -30.36
N ALA A 85 9.94 -0.61 -30.47
CA ALA A 85 11.12 -0.94 -29.68
C ALA A 85 10.96 -0.55 -28.21
N GLU A 86 10.51 0.67 -27.92
CA GLU A 86 10.27 1.15 -26.55
C GLU A 86 9.15 0.37 -25.85
N PHE A 87 8.11 0.00 -26.60
CA PHE A 87 7.02 -0.81 -26.05
C PHE A 87 7.49 -2.25 -25.72
N ALA A 88 8.34 -2.84 -26.56
CA ALA A 88 8.93 -4.15 -26.30
C ALA A 88 9.85 -4.13 -25.07
N GLU A 89 10.68 -3.09 -24.91
CA GLU A 89 11.54 -2.92 -23.73
C GLU A 89 10.70 -2.75 -22.44
N CYS A 90 9.58 -2.04 -22.51
CA CYS A 90 8.67 -1.85 -21.38
C CYS A 90 7.94 -3.14 -20.94
N CYS A 91 7.76 -4.11 -21.84
CA CYS A 91 6.98 -5.33 -21.60
C CYS A 91 7.85 -6.61 -21.49
N ALA A 92 9.18 -6.48 -21.63
CA ALA A 92 10.14 -7.56 -21.46
C ALA A 92 10.34 -7.90 -19.97
#